data_AF-A0A2A3C6D0-F1
#
_entry.id   AF-A0A2A3C6D0-F1
#
_cell.length_a   1.000
_cell.length_b   1.000
_cell.length_c   1.000
_cell.angle_alpha   90.00
_cell.angle_beta   90.00
_cell.angle_gamma   90.00
#
_symmetry.space_group_name_H-M   'P 1'
#
loop_
_entity.id
_entity.type
_entity.pdbx_description
1 polymer ?
#
loop_
_entity_poly.entity_id
_entity_poly.type
_entity_poly.pdbx_seq_one_letter_code
_entity_poly.pdbx_strand_id
1 'polypeptide(L)' 'MNWPYLRRGDIAGIVFMAIVLAGILFVLLFFPQRGQQNFGFGPEWQCTRIEHGDPICVRLVEKDAPGNLPP' A
#
# COMPACT_ATOMS: atom_id res chain seq x y z
N MET A 1 16.78 -21.07 33.18
CA MET A 1 16.47 -19.82 32.46
C MET A 1 17.58 -18.83 32.77
N ASN A 2 18.63 -18.77 31.95
CA ASN A 2 19.75 -17.84 32.16
C ASN A 2 19.45 -16.58 31.36
N TRP A 3 18.88 -15.55 31.98
CA TRP A 3 18.61 -14.28 31.29
C TRP A 3 19.94 -13.51 31.22
N PRO A 4 20.58 -13.37 30.04
CA PRO A 4 21.82 -12.66 29.96
C PRO A 4 21.52 -11.17 30.10
N TYR A 5 22.21 -10.57 31.07
CA TYR A 5 22.38 -9.15 31.36
C TYR A 5 21.98 -8.21 30.20
N LEU A 6 20.71 -7.78 30.14
CA LEU A 6 20.29 -6.68 29.26
C LEU A 6 21.07 -5.42 29.69
N ARG A 7 22.08 -5.02 28.93
CA ARG A 7 22.76 -3.76 29.18
C ARG A 7 21.81 -2.62 28.83
N ARG A 8 22.03 -1.46 29.44
CA ARG A 8 21.24 -0.25 29.18
C ARG A 8 21.23 0.14 27.69
N GLY A 9 22.29 -0.21 26.95
CA GLY A 9 22.37 -0.07 25.50
C GLY A 9 21.41 -0.98 24.73
N ASP A 10 21.24 -2.22 25.17
CA ASP A 10 20.30 -3.18 24.56
C ASP A 10 18.86 -2.71 24.74
N ILE A 11 18.54 -2.18 25.94
CA ILE A 11 17.21 -1.60 26.23
C ILE A 11 16.94 -0.41 25.31
N ALA A 12 17.91 0.50 25.15
CA ALA A 12 17.76 1.65 24.27
C ALA A 12 17.55 1.23 22.81
N GLY A 13 18.29 0.21 22.35
CA GLY A 13 18.12 -0.38 21.02
C GLY A 13 16.75 -1.02 20.81
N ILE A 14 16.27 -1.80 21.79
CA ILE A 14 14.95 -2.44 21.75
C ILE A 14 13.85 -1.39 21.69
N VAL A 15 13.93 -0.35 22.54
CA VAL A 15 12.94 0.74 22.55
C VAL A 15 12.95 1.50 21.23
N PHE A 16 14.13 1.81 20.68
CA PHE A 16 14.25 2.48 19.40
C PHE A 16 13.62 1.66 18.26
N MET A 17 13.94 0.36 18.18
CA MET A 17 13.36 -0.54 17.19
C MET A 17 11.85 -0.67 17.32
N ALA A 18 11.33 -0.73 18.55
CA ALA A 18 9.90 -0.77 18.80
C ALA A 18 9.19 0.50 18.28
N ILE A 19 9.79 1.68 18.48
CA ILE A 19 9.25 2.96 17.98
C ILE A 19 9.24 2.97 16.44
N VAL A 20 10.33 2.53 15.80
CA VAL A 20 10.43 2.46 14.34
C VAL A 20 9.37 1.53 13.77
N LEU A 21 9.20 0.33 14.34
CA LEU A 21 8.18 -0.62 13.90
C LEU A 21 6.76 -0.09 14.08
N ALA A 22 6.48 0.57 15.20
CA ALA A 22 5.20 1.22 15.44
C ALA A 22 4.91 2.32 14.41
N GLY A 23 5.93 3.11 14.05
CA GLY A 23 5.82 4.12 13.00
C GLY A 23 5.54 3.52 11.62
N ILE A 24 6.23 2.43 11.25
CA ILE A 24 5.97 1.72 9.98
C ILE A 24 4.54 1.18 9.95
N LEU A 25 4.09 0.52 11.02
CA LEU A 25 2.73 0.00 11.11
C LEU A 25 1.70 1.12 11.01
N PHE A 26 1.93 2.25 11.70
CA PHE A 26 1.07 3.41 11.59
C PHE A 26 0.98 3.91 10.14
N VAL A 27 2.12 4.07 9.46
CA VAL A 27 2.11 4.49 8.05
C VAL A 27 1.35 3.50 7.18
N LEU A 28 1.56 2.19 7.33
CA LEU A 28 0.88 1.17 6.53
C LEU A 28 -0.64 1.13 6.77
N LEU A 29 -1.08 1.34 8.01
CA LEU A 29 -2.51 1.34 8.36
C LEU A 29 -3.23 2.60 7.88
N PHE A 30 -2.61 3.78 8.01
CA PHE A 30 -3.25 5.06 7.71
C PHE A 30 -3.00 5.55 6.27
N PHE A 31 -1.92 5.08 5.64
CA PHE A 31 -1.64 5.29 4.23
C PHE A 31 -1.67 3.93 3.54
N PRO A 32 -2.88 3.34 3.34
CA PRO A 32 -2.99 2.16 2.51
C PRO A 32 -2.32 2.51 1.20
N GLN A 33 -1.33 1.70 0.83
CA GLN A 33 -0.53 1.87 -0.37
C GLN A 33 -1.49 1.66 -1.56
N ARG A 34 -2.30 2.69 -1.88
CA ARG A 34 -3.19 2.79 -3.04
C ARG A 34 -2.36 2.99 -4.30
N GLY A 35 -1.24 2.27 -4.39
CA GLY A 35 -0.68 1.96 -5.69
C GLY A 35 -1.74 1.12 -6.36
N GLN A 36 -2.54 1.75 -7.23
CA GLN A 36 -3.19 1.04 -8.32
C GLN A 36 -2.13 0.11 -8.89
N GLN A 37 -2.28 -1.18 -8.58
CA GLN A 37 -1.40 -2.20 -9.12
C GLN A 37 -1.84 -2.34 -10.57
N ASN A 38 -1.30 -1.47 -11.42
CA ASN A 38 -1.48 -1.57 -12.85
C ASN A 38 -0.67 -2.79 -13.26
N PHE A 39 -1.37 -3.94 -13.38
CA PHE A 39 -0.82 -5.27 -13.66
C PHE A 39 -0.23 -5.37 -15.08
N GLY A 40 0.66 -4.45 -15.47
CA GLY A 40 1.18 -4.30 -16.82
C GLY A 40 0.28 -3.48 -17.76
N PHE A 41 -0.82 -2.91 -17.25
CA PHE A 41 -1.70 -2.01 -18.01
C PHE A 41 -1.22 -0.57 -17.94
N GLY A 42 -1.53 0.23 -18.96
CA GLY A 42 -1.09 1.63 -19.08
C GLY A 42 -1.55 2.52 -17.91
N PRO A 43 -0.92 3.69 -17.71
CA PRO A 43 -1.21 4.61 -16.60
C PRO A 43 -2.66 5.12 -16.57
N GLU A 44 -3.41 4.97 -17.66
CA GLU A 44 -4.83 5.30 -17.76
C GLU A 44 -5.78 4.26 -17.13
N TRP A 45 -5.26 3.08 -16.77
CA TRP A 45 -6.05 2.01 -16.17
C TRP A 45 -6.04 2.09 -14.66
N GLN A 46 -7.21 1.96 -14.06
CA GLN A 46 -7.36 1.80 -12.62
C GLN A 46 -7.78 0.36 -12.35
N CYS A 47 -6.84 -0.46 -11.89
CA CYS A 47 -7.12 -1.85 -11.51
C CYS A 47 -7.40 -1.95 -10.00
N THR A 48 -8.53 -2.55 -9.64
CA THR A 48 -8.89 -2.86 -8.26
C THR A 48 -8.92 -4.37 -8.05
N ARG A 49 -8.25 -4.83 -6.99
CA ARG A 49 -8.31 -6.23 -6.58
C ARG A 49 -9.62 -6.46 -5.82
N ILE A 50 -10.40 -7.44 -6.24
CA ILE A 50 -11.62 -7.84 -5.54
C ILE A 50 -11.28 -9.03 -4.64
N GLU A 51 -11.99 -9.17 -3.52
CA GLU A 51 -11.84 -10.27 -2.56
C GLU A 51 -11.95 -11.65 -3.22
N HIS A 52 -12.75 -11.78 -4.27
CA HIS A 52 -12.93 -13.02 -5.05
C HIS A 52 -12.98 -12.70 -6.55
N GLY A 53 -12.22 -13.45 -7.36
CA GLY A 53 -12.21 -13.35 -8.82
C GLY A 53 -11.05 -12.54 -9.39
N ASP A 54 -11.05 -12.38 -10.72
CA ASP A 54 -10.02 -11.64 -11.45
C ASP A 54 -10.11 -10.12 -11.17
N PRO A 55 -8.98 -9.40 -11.11
CA PRO A 55 -8.98 -7.97 -10.82
C PRO A 55 -9.74 -7.21 -11.92
N ILE A 56 -10.63 -6.30 -11.51
CA ILE A 56 -11.32 -5.42 -12.46
C ILE A 56 -10.39 -4.26 -12.80
N CYS A 57 -10.09 -4.09 -14.09
CA CYS A 57 -9.40 -2.94 -14.62
C CYS A 57 -10.38 -2.10 -15.44
N VAL A 58 -10.58 -0.84 -15.05
CA VAL A 58 -11.40 0.12 -15.80
C VAL A 58 -10.54 1.25 -16.34
N ARG A 59 -10.80 1.63 -17.59
CA ARG A 59 -10.27 2.86 -18.19
C ARG A 59 -11.35 3.94 -18.05
N LEU A 60 -11.09 4.94 -17.21
CA LEU A 60 -11.98 6.08 -17.07
C LEU A 60 -11.82 6.94 -18.34
N VAL A 61 -12.78 6.85 -19.25
CA VAL A 61 -12.86 7.74 -20.41
C VAL A 61 -13.75 8.92 -20.02
N GLU A 62 -13.21 10.12 -20.10
CA GLU A 62 -13.98 11.33 -19.88
C GLU A 62 -15.04 11.46 -20.99
N LYS A 63 -16.31 11.46 -20.58
CA LYS A 63 -17.48 11.38 -21.48
C LYS A 63 -17.60 12.60 -22.41
N ASP A 64 -16.95 13.71 -22.06
CA ASP A 64 -17.05 14.98 -22.78
C ASP A 64 -15.83 15.27 -23.67
N ALA A 65 -14.96 14.29 -23.91
CA ALA A 65 -13.90 14.43 -24.91
C ALA A 65 -14.53 14.54 -26.32
N PRO A 66 -14.23 15.61 -27.10
CA PRO A 66 -14.82 15.81 -28.42
C PRO A 66 -14.34 14.72 -29.37
N GLY A 67 -15.17 13.69 -29.57
CA GLY A 67 -14.86 12.51 -30.39
C GLY A 67 -15.69 11.26 -30.07
N ASN A 68 -16.34 11.18 -28.92
CA ASN A 68 -17.13 10.00 -28.52
C ASN A 68 -18.64 10.15 -28.81
N LEU A 69 -19.01 10.43 -30.06
CA LEU A 69 -20.38 10.17 -30.53
C LEU A 69 -20.53 8.66 -30.79
N PRO A 70 -21.48 7.96 -30.15
CA PRO A 70 -21.82 6.60 -30.57
C PRO A 70 -22.43 6.63 -31.99
N PRO A 71 -22.21 5.59 -32.81
CA PRO A 71 -22.81 5.48 -34.14
C PRO A 71 -24.34 5.36 -34.11
#